data_AF-Q9RT68-F1
#
_entry.id   AF-Q9RT68-F1
#
_cell.length_a   1.000
_cell.length_b   1.000
_cell.length_c   1.000
_cell.angle_alpha   90.00
_cell.angle_beta   90.00
_cell.angle_gamma   90.00
#
_symmetry.space_group_name_H-M   'P 1'
#
loop_
_entity.id
_entity.type
_entity.pdbx_description
1 polymer ?
#
loop_
_entity_poly.entity_id
_entity_poly.type
_entity_poly.pdbx_seq_one_letter_code
_entity_poly.pdbx_strand_id
1 'polypeptide(L)'
;MTDPKPDPRKLFDDMVEIARQSADELVERARALSHDLAARVGEDETENASHRAAAAEARARADATKKQYEAGLTAMDAQLKDATSETRQQVRQFADLTRANAEKVAKEIQASAEKARQDAAMKGGQDQNRQG
;
A
#
# COMPACT_ATOMS: atom_id res chain seq x y z
N MET A 1 -13.23 -16.47 -37.34
CA MET A 1 -13.67 -16.09 -36.00
C MET A 1 -12.88 -14.86 -35.62
N THR A 2 -13.51 -13.71 -35.49
CA THR A 2 -12.84 -12.50 -35.00
C THR A 2 -12.80 -12.59 -33.49
N ASP A 3 -11.60 -12.73 -32.92
CA ASP A 3 -11.40 -12.63 -31.48
C ASP A 3 -12.09 -11.36 -30.95
N PRO A 4 -12.81 -11.44 -29.82
CA PRO A 4 -13.45 -10.27 -29.24
C PRO A 4 -12.37 -9.26 -28.88
N LYS A 5 -12.42 -8.08 -29.53
CA LYS A 5 -11.54 -6.96 -29.18
C LYS A 5 -11.67 -6.67 -27.67
N PRO A 6 -10.56 -6.44 -26.95
CA PRO A 6 -10.62 -6.13 -25.53
C PRO A 6 -11.56 -4.94 -25.28
N ASP A 7 -12.50 -5.10 -24.35
CA ASP A 7 -13.45 -4.06 -23.96
C ASP A 7 -12.69 -2.97 -23.16
N PRO A 8 -12.55 -1.75 -23.70
CA PRO A 8 -11.80 -0.68 -23.04
C PRO A 8 -12.36 -0.36 -21.66
N ARG A 9 -13.68 -0.41 -21.47
CA ARG A 9 -14.32 -0.08 -20.18
C ARG A 9 -13.92 -1.05 -19.10
N LYS A 10 -14.00 -2.34 -19.41
CA LYS A 10 -13.55 -3.41 -18.50
C LYS A 10 -12.07 -3.27 -18.15
N LEU A 11 -11.25 -2.92 -19.14
CA LEU A 11 -9.81 -2.72 -18.95
C LEU A 11 -9.52 -1.52 -18.02
N PHE A 12 -10.31 -0.43 -18.11
CA PHE A 12 -10.23 0.68 -17.16
C PHE A 12 -10.69 0.30 -15.76
N ASP A 13 -11.78 -0.45 -15.63
CA ASP A 13 -12.27 -0.90 -14.32
C ASP A 13 -11.23 -1.80 -13.63
N ASP A 14 -10.62 -2.73 -14.37
CA ASP A 14 -9.55 -3.61 -13.89
C ASP A 14 -8.32 -2.79 -13.43
N MET A 15 -7.97 -1.71 -14.14
CA MET A 15 -6.89 -0.80 -13.73
C MET A 15 -7.17 -0.06 -12.42
N VAL A 16 -8.38 0.49 -12.28
CA VAL A 16 -8.80 1.21 -11.07
C VAL A 16 -8.76 0.27 -9.87
N GLU A 17 -9.20 -0.97 -10.06
CA GLU A 17 -9.20 -1.99 -9.01
C GLU A 17 -7.77 -2.37 -8.61
N ILE A 18 -6.87 -2.63 -9.57
CA ILE A 18 -5.44 -2.90 -9.31
C ILE A 18 -4.80 -1.76 -8.49
N ALA A 19 -5.10 -0.52 -8.87
CA ALA A 19 -4.58 0.64 -8.19
C ALA A 19 -5.08 0.79 -6.76
N ARG A 20 -6.37 0.61 -6.55
CA ARG A 20 -6.97 0.59 -5.22
C ARG A 20 -6.32 -0.49 -4.36
N GLN A 21 -6.17 -1.71 -4.89
CA GLN A 21 -5.50 -2.80 -4.19
C GLN A 21 -4.05 -2.46 -3.85
N SER A 22 -3.31 -1.81 -4.76
CA SER A 22 -1.95 -1.33 -4.45
C SER A 22 -1.92 -0.29 -3.32
N ALA A 23 -2.92 0.59 -3.24
CA ALA A 23 -3.02 1.58 -2.17
C ALA A 23 -3.39 0.90 -0.84
N ASP A 24 -4.33 -0.04 -0.86
CA ASP A 24 -4.73 -0.83 0.31
C ASP A 24 -3.54 -1.63 0.88
N GLU A 25 -2.68 -2.16 0.01
CA GLU A 25 -1.43 -2.83 0.40
C GLU A 25 -0.49 -1.90 1.19
N LEU A 26 -0.28 -0.68 0.69
CA LEU A 26 0.56 0.33 1.33
C LEU A 26 -0.01 0.76 2.69
N VAL A 27 -1.33 0.90 2.77
CA VAL A 27 -2.04 1.21 4.02
C VAL A 27 -1.83 0.10 5.05
N GLU A 28 -1.96 -1.17 4.66
CA GLU A 28 -1.73 -2.30 5.58
C GLU A 28 -0.26 -2.38 6.00
N ARG A 29 0.71 -2.11 5.11
CA ARG A 29 2.13 -2.01 5.51
C ARG A 29 2.36 -0.89 6.51
N ALA A 30 1.73 0.27 6.32
CA ALA A 30 1.84 1.38 7.26
C ALA A 30 1.21 1.06 8.60
N ARG A 31 0.06 0.38 8.60
CA ARG A 31 -0.58 -0.12 9.81
C ARG A 31 0.33 -1.08 10.57
N ALA A 32 1.01 -1.98 9.85
CA ALA A 32 2.01 -2.85 10.45
C ALA A 32 3.16 -2.07 11.10
N LEU A 33 3.68 -1.04 10.43
CA LEU A 33 4.72 -0.18 10.96
C LEU A 33 4.26 0.58 12.22
N SER A 34 3.02 1.05 12.26
CA SER A 34 2.45 1.71 13.43
C SER A 34 2.35 0.77 14.62
N HIS A 35 1.90 -0.46 14.40
CA HIS A 35 1.86 -1.48 15.46
C HIS A 35 3.26 -1.88 15.94
N ASP A 36 4.23 -2.02 15.04
CA ASP A 36 5.63 -2.25 15.40
C ASP A 36 6.21 -1.11 16.25
N LEU A 37 5.86 0.14 15.95
CA LEU A 37 6.29 1.30 16.73
C LEU A 37 5.65 1.28 18.13
N ALA A 38 4.34 1.02 18.20
CA ALA A 38 3.62 0.91 19.46
C ALA A 38 4.23 -0.19 20.35
N ALA A 39 4.53 -1.36 19.79
CA ALA A 39 5.17 -2.47 20.51
C ALA A 39 6.58 -2.19 21.03
N ARG A 40 7.27 -1.17 20.50
CA ARG A 40 8.63 -0.76 20.92
C ARG A 40 8.63 0.33 21.98
N VAL A 41 7.58 1.15 22.00
CA VAL A 41 7.46 2.31 22.89
C VAL A 41 6.61 1.97 24.12
N GLY A 42 5.69 1.01 24.02
CA GLY A 42 4.84 0.58 25.13
C GLY A 42 5.62 -0.07 26.26
N GLU A 43 5.16 0.16 27.50
CA GLU A 43 5.79 -0.36 28.72
C GLU A 43 5.17 -1.70 29.19
N ASP A 44 4.00 -2.08 28.66
CA ASP A 44 3.33 -3.35 28.96
C ASP A 44 3.67 -4.42 27.91
N GLU A 45 4.32 -5.50 28.35
CA GLU A 45 4.74 -6.59 27.47
C GLU A 45 3.56 -7.35 26.84
N THR A 46 2.41 -7.42 27.52
CA THR A 46 1.19 -8.05 26.99
C THR A 46 0.61 -7.21 25.85
N GLU A 47 0.54 -5.90 26.03
CA GLU A 47 0.10 -4.97 24.98
C GLU A 47 1.10 -4.97 23.81
N ASN A 48 2.41 -4.96 24.11
CA ASN A 48 3.46 -5.05 23.09
C ASN A 48 3.36 -6.35 22.28
N ALA A 49 3.10 -7.49 22.92
CA ALA A 49 2.87 -8.76 22.22
C ALA A 49 1.65 -8.70 21.30
N SER A 50 0.56 -8.08 21.75
CA SER A 50 -0.64 -7.87 20.93
C SER A 50 -0.36 -7.00 19.70
N HIS A 51 0.44 -5.94 19.87
CA HIS A 51 0.86 -5.07 18.77
C HIS A 51 1.76 -5.80 17.77
N ARG A 52 2.69 -6.64 18.22
CA ARG A 52 3.52 -7.46 17.30
C ARG A 52 2.66 -8.43 16.50
N ALA A 53 1.64 -9.04 17.11
CA ALA A 53 0.69 -9.90 16.42
C ALA A 53 -0.11 -9.11 15.36
N ALA A 54 -0.69 -7.96 15.73
CA ALA A 54 -1.41 -7.09 14.82
C ALA A 54 -0.54 -6.60 13.64
N ALA A 55 0.74 -6.32 13.90
CA ALA A 55 1.70 -5.96 12.86
C ALA A 55 1.97 -7.11 11.88
N ALA A 56 2.07 -8.35 12.38
CA ALA A 56 2.22 -9.54 11.54
C ALA A 56 0.98 -9.80 10.69
N GLU A 57 -0.23 -9.64 11.25
CA GLU A 57 -1.49 -9.76 10.51
C GLU A 57 -1.62 -8.71 9.40
N ALA A 58 -1.29 -7.45 9.69
CA ALA A 58 -1.31 -6.38 8.70
C ALA A 58 -0.31 -6.64 7.56
N ARG A 59 0.89 -7.18 7.85
CA ARG A 59 1.83 -7.63 6.81
C ARG A 59 1.28 -8.77 5.97
N ALA A 60 0.65 -9.76 6.60
CA ALA A 60 0.05 -10.89 5.89
C ALA A 60 -1.08 -10.42 4.95
N ARG A 61 -1.90 -9.46 5.39
CA ARG A 61 -2.90 -8.80 4.54
C ARG A 61 -2.26 -8.05 3.38
N ALA A 62 -1.24 -7.24 3.65
CA ALA A 62 -0.50 -6.54 2.60
C ALA A 62 0.07 -7.51 1.55
N ASP A 63 0.70 -8.61 1.98
CA ASP A 63 1.27 -9.60 1.06
C ASP A 63 0.19 -10.36 0.27
N ALA A 64 -1.00 -10.58 0.85
CA ALA A 64 -2.13 -11.14 0.13
C ALA A 64 -2.67 -10.18 -0.94
N THR A 65 -2.87 -8.91 -0.58
CA THR A 65 -3.29 -7.85 -1.51
C THR A 65 -2.26 -7.65 -2.62
N LYS A 66 -0.96 -7.75 -2.29
CA LYS A 66 0.13 -7.71 -3.27
C LYS A 66 -0.01 -8.77 -4.35
N LYS A 67 -0.21 -10.02 -3.94
CA LYS A 67 -0.40 -11.13 -4.88
C LYS A 67 -1.62 -10.91 -5.79
N GLN A 68 -2.69 -10.33 -5.25
CA GLN A 68 -3.92 -10.05 -6.01
C GLN A 68 -3.67 -9.00 -7.11
N TYR A 69 -3.09 -7.85 -6.76
CA TYR A 69 -2.87 -6.81 -7.77
C TYR A 69 -1.78 -7.21 -8.78
N GLU A 70 -0.76 -7.99 -8.38
CA GLU A 70 0.28 -8.51 -9.30
C GLU A 70 -0.31 -9.51 -10.32
N ALA A 71 -1.24 -10.36 -9.87
CA ALA A 71 -1.99 -11.23 -10.77
C ALA A 71 -2.87 -10.42 -11.73
N GLY A 72 -3.52 -9.37 -11.24
CA GLY A 72 -4.29 -8.42 -12.06
C GLY A 72 -3.44 -7.74 -13.12
N LEU A 73 -2.25 -7.23 -12.75
CA LEU A 73 -1.30 -6.63 -13.70
C LEU A 73 -0.86 -7.61 -14.79
N THR A 74 -0.62 -8.87 -14.43
CA THR A 74 -0.25 -9.92 -15.39
C THR A 74 -1.38 -10.22 -16.37
N ALA A 75 -2.62 -10.31 -15.88
CA ALA A 75 -3.80 -10.51 -16.72
C ALA A 75 -4.03 -9.32 -17.66
N MET A 76 -3.82 -8.10 -17.16
CA MET A 76 -3.97 -6.88 -17.94
C MET A 76 -2.88 -6.74 -19.03
N ASP A 77 -1.63 -7.14 -18.75
CA ASP A 77 -0.56 -7.18 -19.77
C ASP A 77 -0.91 -8.12 -20.93
N ALA A 78 -1.51 -9.28 -20.63
CA ALA A 78 -2.00 -10.20 -21.64
C ALA A 78 -3.10 -9.56 -22.50
N GLN A 79 -4.07 -8.88 -21.90
CA GLN A 79 -5.14 -8.19 -22.63
C GLN A 79 -4.64 -7.01 -23.48
N LEU A 80 -3.60 -6.30 -23.03
CA LEU A 80 -3.02 -5.16 -23.74
C LEU A 80 -2.21 -5.56 -24.97
N LYS A 81 -1.66 -6.78 -25.02
CA LYS A 81 -0.96 -7.30 -26.21
C LYS A 81 -1.90 -7.38 -27.41
N ASP A 82 -3.16 -7.71 -27.17
CA ASP A 82 -4.19 -7.84 -28.20
C ASP A 82 -4.96 -6.52 -28.46
N ALA A 83 -4.66 -5.45 -27.72
CA ALA A 83 -5.32 -4.15 -27.83
C ALA A 83 -4.70 -3.23 -28.92
N THR A 84 -5.51 -2.29 -29.42
CA THR A 84 -5.07 -1.28 -30.40
C THR A 84 -4.11 -0.26 -29.80
N SER A 85 -3.36 0.47 -30.65
CA SER A 85 -2.40 1.49 -30.20
C SER A 85 -3.02 2.60 -29.35
N GLU A 86 -4.25 3.01 -29.67
CA GLU A 86 -4.99 4.07 -28.97
C GLU A 86 -5.43 3.61 -27.57
N THR A 87 -5.98 2.41 -27.47
CA THR A 87 -6.34 1.80 -26.17
C THR A 87 -5.12 1.67 -25.26
N ARG A 88 -3.97 1.24 -25.82
CA ARG A 88 -2.71 1.17 -25.07
C ARG A 88 -2.25 2.54 -24.57
N GLN A 89 -2.44 3.61 -25.35
CA GLN A 89 -2.06 4.96 -24.94
C GLN A 89 -2.93 5.49 -23.80
N GLN A 90 -4.26 5.31 -23.89
CA GLN A 90 -5.18 5.76 -22.84
C GLN A 90 -4.94 5.00 -21.52
N VAL A 91 -4.71 3.69 -21.61
CA VAL A 91 -4.34 2.85 -20.47
C VAL A 91 -3.02 3.31 -19.85
N ARG A 92 -1.99 3.60 -20.66
CA ARG A 92 -0.71 4.10 -20.12
C ARG A 92 -0.87 5.44 -19.39
N GLN A 93 -1.59 6.40 -19.98
CA GLN A 93 -1.83 7.70 -19.34
C GLN A 93 -2.56 7.54 -18.00
N PHE A 94 -3.57 6.67 -17.95
CA PHE A 94 -4.31 6.41 -16.73
C PHE A 94 -3.44 5.69 -15.68
N ALA A 95 -2.63 4.72 -16.10
CA ALA A 95 -1.70 4.01 -15.22
C ALA A 95 -0.69 4.97 -14.59
N ASP A 96 -0.14 5.90 -15.37
CA ASP A 96 0.82 6.89 -14.89
C ASP A 96 0.19 7.85 -13.89
N LEU A 97 -1.03 8.32 -14.15
CA LEU A 97 -1.76 9.21 -13.26
C LEU A 97 -2.12 8.52 -11.94
N THR A 98 -2.49 7.25 -12.04
CA THR A 98 -2.83 6.42 -10.90
C THR A 98 -1.61 6.06 -10.07
N ARG A 99 -0.48 5.72 -10.71
CA ARG A 99 0.81 5.54 -10.05
C ARG A 99 1.23 6.82 -9.31
N ALA A 100 1.12 7.98 -9.94
CA ALA A 100 1.46 9.26 -9.32
C ALA A 100 0.60 9.53 -8.06
N ASN A 101 -0.70 9.24 -8.12
CA ASN A 101 -1.59 9.36 -6.96
C ASN A 101 -1.24 8.36 -5.85
N ALA A 102 -0.98 7.10 -6.20
CA ALA A 102 -0.57 6.08 -5.24
C ALA A 102 0.76 6.44 -4.56
N GLU A 103 1.75 6.93 -5.32
CA GLU A 103 3.02 7.42 -4.77
C GLU A 103 2.84 8.61 -3.83
N LYS A 104 1.91 9.53 -4.15
CA LYS A 104 1.59 10.66 -3.29
C LYS A 104 1.02 10.17 -1.95
N VAL A 105 0.05 9.27 -1.99
CA VAL A 105 -0.55 8.67 -0.79
C VAL A 105 0.51 7.90 0.01
N ALA A 106 1.37 7.12 -0.65
CA ALA A 106 2.47 6.40 -0.01
C ALA A 106 3.41 7.37 0.75
N LYS A 107 3.76 8.50 0.13
CA LYS A 107 4.60 9.54 0.75
C LYS A 107 3.92 10.21 1.93
N GLU A 108 2.62 10.52 1.83
CA GLU A 108 1.84 11.10 2.93
C GLU A 108 1.78 10.16 4.14
N ILE A 109 1.60 8.87 3.87
CA ILE A 109 1.61 7.82 4.88
C ILE A 109 3.01 7.68 5.52
N GLN A 110 4.07 7.66 4.72
CA GLN A 110 5.45 7.61 5.23
C GLN A 110 5.79 8.83 6.08
N ALA A 111 5.45 10.04 5.62
CA ALA A 111 5.67 11.28 6.36
C ALA A 111 4.89 11.28 7.69
N SER A 112 3.66 10.78 7.68
CA SER A 112 2.85 10.64 8.91
C SER A 112 3.48 9.63 9.88
N ALA A 113 3.99 8.51 9.37
CA ALA A 113 4.66 7.49 10.18
C ALA A 113 6.01 8.00 10.73
N GLU A 114 6.81 8.73 9.94
CA GLU A 114 8.06 9.35 10.39
C GLU A 114 7.80 10.41 11.46
N LYS A 115 6.78 11.26 11.26
CA LYS A 115 6.37 12.23 12.27
C LYS A 115 5.98 11.55 13.59
N ALA A 116 5.18 10.48 13.52
CA ALA A 116 4.83 9.69 14.71
C ALA A 116 6.06 9.08 15.39
N ARG A 117 7.07 8.64 14.63
CA ARG A 117 8.36 8.16 15.19
C ARG A 117 9.15 9.27 15.87
N GLN A 118 9.24 10.45 15.25
CA GLN A 118 9.93 11.60 15.84
C GLN A 118 9.27 12.05 17.13
N ASP A 119 7.94 12.14 17.16
CA ASP A 119 7.18 12.51 18.35
C ASP A 119 7.36 11.50 19.49
N ALA A 120 7.37 10.20 19.18
CA ALA A 120 7.64 9.15 20.16
C ALA A 120 9.09 9.20 20.71
N ALA A 121 10.08 9.45 19.84
CA ALA A 121 11.48 9.58 20.25
C ALA A 121 11.72 10.82 21.12
N MET A 122 11.07 11.95 20.83
CA MET A 122 11.19 13.17 21.63
C MET A 122 10.55 13.03 23.02
N LYS A 123 9.41 12.32 23.14
CA LYS A 123 8.80 12.03 24.45
C LYS A 123 9.68 11.10 25.30
N GLY A 124 10.20 10.01 24.72
CA GLY A 124 11.09 9.09 25.44
C GLY A 124 12.39 9.74 25.94
N GLY A 125 12.91 10.75 25.23
CA GLY A 125 14.08 11.52 25.67
C GLY A 125 13.80 12.54 26.78
N GLN A 126 12.59 13.08 26.87
CA GLN A 126 12.22 14.01 27.94
C GLN A 126 11.97 13.31 29.29
N ASP A 127 11.44 12.09 29.28
CA ASP A 127 11.20 11.33 30.51
C ASP A 127 12.51 10.82 31.15
N GLN A 128 13.55 10.51 30.36
CA GLN A 128 14.87 10.16 30.89
C GLN A 128 15.61 11.35 31.53
N ASN A 129 15.43 12.58 31.03
CA ASN A 129 16.09 13.78 31.56
C ASN A 129 15.37 14.40 32.78
N ARG A 130 14.22 13.87 33.18
CA ARG A 130 13.46 14.35 34.36
C ARG A 130 13.68 13.51 35.61
N GLN A 131 14.34 12.36 35.49
CA GLN A 131 14.63 11.42 36.58
C GLN A 131 16.12 11.36 36.98
N GLY A 132 17.00 12.14 36.34
CA GLY A 132 18.39 12.36 36.76
C GLY A 132 18.55 13.64 37.57
#